data_AF-A0A7W1ZWR9-F1
#
_entry.id   AF-A0A7W1ZWR9-F1
#
_cell.length_a   1.000
_cell.length_b   1.000
_cell.length_c   1.000
_cell.angle_alpha   90.00
_cell.angle_beta   90.00
_cell.angle_gamma   90.00
#
_symmetry.space_group_name_H-M   'P 1'
#
loop_
_entity.id
_entity.type
_entity.pdbx_description
1 polymer ?
#
loop_
_entity_poly.entity_id
_entity_poly.type
_entity_poly.pdbx_seq_one_letter_code
_entity_poly.pdbx_strand_id
1 'polypeptide(L)'
;MATATINISIPDNLKAEVEEIIAAEGYGNTSEFFRDLVRDYLQKRQERKLEALLLEGLESGKATPFTKDDFAAIKERGLERLKNKAKR
;
A
#
# COMPACT_ATOMS: atom_id res chain seq x y z
N MET A 1 6.39 11.19 -18.57
CA MET A 1 6.14 10.04 -17.67
C MET A 1 6.38 8.78 -18.48
N ALA A 2 7.16 7.81 -17.98
CA ALA A 2 7.32 6.53 -18.65
C ALA A 2 6.03 5.71 -18.49
N THR A 3 5.47 5.23 -19.59
CA THR A 3 4.29 4.35 -19.60
C THR A 3 4.74 2.91 -19.84
N ALA A 4 4.30 1.99 -18.98
CA ALA A 4 4.50 0.56 -19.16
C ALA A 4 3.20 -0.09 -19.68
N THR A 5 3.32 -1.00 -20.63
CA THR A 5 2.18 -1.74 -21.20
C THR A 5 2.04 -3.10 -20.52
N ILE A 6 0.81 -3.48 -20.20
CA ILE A 6 0.46 -4.78 -19.63
C ILE A 6 -0.60 -5.40 -20.55
N ASN A 7 -0.38 -6.65 -20.98
CA ASN A 7 -1.37 -7.43 -21.72
C ASN A 7 -2.12 -8.33 -20.75
N ILE A 8 -3.45 -8.31 -20.78
CA ILE A 8 -4.31 -9.08 -19.89
C ILE A 8 -5.37 -9.79 -20.71
N SER A 9 -5.53 -11.09 -20.49
CA SER A 9 -6.65 -11.87 -21.05
C SER A 9 -7.70 -12.03 -19.98
N ILE A 10 -8.95 -11.72 -20.32
CA ILE A 10 -10.11 -11.91 -19.44
C ILE A 10 -11.18 -12.71 -20.17
N PRO A 11 -12.05 -13.45 -19.45
CA PRO A 11 -13.22 -14.10 -20.04
C PRO A 11 -14.14 -13.10 -20.76
N ASP A 12 -14.81 -13.55 -21.82
CA ASP A 12 -15.68 -12.71 -22.65
C ASP A 12 -16.84 -12.10 -21.84
N ASN A 13 -17.40 -12.83 -20.88
CA ASN A 13 -18.44 -12.31 -20.00
C ASN A 13 -17.93 -11.13 -19.16
N LEU A 14 -16.70 -11.22 -18.65
CA LEU A 14 -16.11 -10.14 -17.85
C LEU A 14 -15.80 -8.93 -18.72
N LYS A 15 -15.41 -9.14 -19.98
CA LYS A 15 -15.21 -8.05 -20.93
C LYS A 15 -16.51 -7.29 -21.19
N ALA A 16 -17.61 -8.00 -21.41
CA ALA A 16 -18.92 -7.38 -21.63
C ALA A 16 -19.36 -6.53 -20.42
N GLU A 17 -19.20 -7.05 -19.19
CA GLU A 17 -19.49 -6.29 -17.97
C GLU A 17 -18.63 -5.02 -17.86
N VAL A 18 -17.34 -5.10 -18.19
CA VAL A 18 -16.44 -3.93 -18.19
C VAL A 18 -16.87 -2.88 -19.22
N GLU A 19 -17.31 -3.30 -20.42
CA GLU A 19 -17.81 -2.39 -21.45
C GLU A 19 -19.09 -1.67 -21.01
N GLU A 20 -20.00 -2.36 -20.31
CA GLU A 20 -21.20 -1.74 -19.72
C GLU A 20 -20.84 -0.70 -18.65
N ILE A 21 -19.90 -1.01 -17.74
CA ILE A 21 -19.43 -0.08 -16.72
C ILE A 21 -18.79 1.16 -17.37
N ILE A 22 -17.96 0.97 -18.39
CA ILE A 22 -17.31 2.07 -19.12
C ILE A 22 -18.37 3.01 -19.72
N ALA A 23 -19.42 2.45 -20.33
CA ALA A 23 -20.50 3.23 -20.91
C ALA A 23 -21.35 3.96 -19.84
N ALA A 24 -21.58 3.34 -18.69
CA ALA A 24 -22.39 3.90 -17.61
C ALA A 24 -21.66 4.96 -16.77
N GLU A 25 -20.38 4.74 -16.46
CA GLU A 25 -19.56 5.61 -15.61
C GLU A 25 -18.77 6.67 -16.41
N GLY A 26 -18.83 6.61 -17.74
CA GLY A 26 -18.26 7.64 -18.62
C GLY A 26 -16.74 7.55 -18.81
N TYR A 27 -16.14 6.37 -18.66
CA TYR A 27 -14.74 6.16 -18.97
C TYR A 27 -14.50 6.29 -20.48
N GLY A 28 -13.35 6.85 -20.87
CA GLY A 28 -13.00 7.03 -22.28
C GLY A 28 -12.48 5.77 -22.96
N ASN A 29 -11.97 4.79 -22.21
CA ASN A 29 -11.58 3.47 -22.71
C ASN A 29 -11.30 2.46 -21.58
N THR A 30 -11.16 1.20 -21.96
CA THR A 30 -10.80 0.08 -21.08
C THR A 30 -9.50 0.31 -20.31
N SER A 31 -8.48 0.88 -20.95
CA SER A 31 -7.19 1.15 -20.29
C SER A 31 -7.30 2.21 -19.19
N GLU A 32 -8.26 3.14 -19.29
CA GLU A 32 -8.55 4.13 -18.26
C GLU A 32 -9.20 3.48 -17.05
N PHE A 33 -10.28 2.73 -17.28
CA PHE A 33 -10.95 1.94 -16.24
C PHE A 33 -9.97 1.05 -15.45
N PHE A 34 -9.12 0.28 -16.14
CA PHE A 34 -8.15 -0.58 -15.45
C PHE A 34 -7.07 0.22 -14.69
N ARG A 35 -6.65 1.39 -15.18
CA ARG A 35 -5.70 2.24 -14.45
C ARG A 35 -6.30 2.73 -13.15
N ASP A 36 -7.56 3.12 -13.16
CA ASP A 36 -8.25 3.61 -11.97
C ASP A 36 -8.56 2.46 -11.00
N LEU A 37 -9.03 1.32 -11.50
CA LEU A 37 -9.20 0.10 -10.69
C LEU A 37 -7.90 -0.30 -9.97
N VAL A 38 -6.77 -0.24 -10.66
CA VAL A 38 -5.45 -0.56 -10.07
C VAL A 38 -5.07 0.48 -9.01
N ARG A 39 -5.29 1.78 -9.25
CA ARG A 39 -5.01 2.83 -8.26
C ARG A 39 -5.83 2.63 -6.99
N ASP A 40 -7.13 2.38 -7.14
CA ASP A 40 -8.04 2.12 -6.03
C ASP A 40 -7.62 0.89 -5.23
N TYR A 41 -7.28 -0.20 -5.93
CA TYR A 41 -6.79 -1.40 -5.27
C TYR A 41 -5.51 -1.14 -4.48
N LEU A 42 -4.55 -0.41 -5.07
CA LEU A 42 -3.30 -0.06 -4.43
C LEU A 42 -3.52 0.84 -3.21
N GLN A 43 -4.40 1.84 -3.31
CA GLN A 43 -4.76 2.71 -2.19
C GLN A 43 -5.35 1.90 -1.04
N LYS A 44 -6.39 1.11 -1.30
CA LYS A 44 -7.03 0.24 -0.29
C LYS A 44 -6.02 -0.74 0.33
N ARG A 45 -5.06 -1.24 -0.46
CA ARG A 45 -3.98 -2.10 0.06
C ARG A 45 -3.05 -1.36 1.02
N GLN A 46 -2.72 -0.10 0.75
CA GLN A 46 -1.92 0.71 1.68
C GLN A 46 -2.71 1.04 2.95
N GLU A 47 -4.00 1.37 2.82
CA GLU A 47 -4.89 1.62 3.96
C GLU A 47 -4.97 0.39 4.87
N ARG A 48 -5.23 -0.80 4.32
CA ARG A 48 -5.22 -2.06 5.10
C ARG A 48 -3.89 -2.32 5.80
N LYS A 49 -2.77 -1.98 5.14
CA LYS A 49 -1.44 -2.11 5.76
C LYS A 49 -1.26 -1.15 6.92
N LEU A 50 -1.71 0.10 6.77
CA LEU A 50 -1.68 1.09 7.85
C LEU A 50 -2.55 0.64 9.03
N GLU A 51 -3.77 0.19 8.77
CA GLU A 51 -4.68 -0.33 9.79
C GLU A 51 -4.06 -1.50 10.57
N ALA A 52 -3.44 -2.45 9.87
CA ALA A 52 -2.75 -3.56 10.53
C ALA A 52 -1.61 -3.09 11.47
N LEU A 53 -0.82 -2.09 11.05
CA LEU A 53 0.24 -1.52 11.89
C LEU A 53 -0.32 -0.74 13.09
N LEU A 54 -1.46 -0.07 12.93
CA LEU A 54 -2.14 0.62 14.03
C LEU A 54 -2.67 -0.39 15.05
N LEU A 55 -3.29 -1.49 14.59
CA LEU A 55 -3.73 -2.59 15.45
C LEU A 55 -2.55 -3.21 16.20
N GLU A 56 -1.44 -3.50 15.53
CA GLU A 56 -0.21 -3.97 16.17
C GLU A 56 0.25 -2.99 17.27
N GLY A 57 0.21 -1.68 16.99
CA GLY A 57 0.53 -0.65 17.96
C GLY A 57 -0.41 -0.64 19.17
N LEU A 58 -1.71 -0.81 18.97
CA LEU A 58 -2.71 -0.89 20.05
C LEU A 58 -2.54 -2.15 20.90
N GLU A 59 -2.18 -3.27 20.27
CA GLU A 59 -1.91 -4.55 20.93
C GLU A 59 -0.52 -4.61 21.59
N SER A 60 0.38 -3.67 21.28
CA SER A 60 1.76 -3.64 21.80
C SER A 60 1.88 -3.37 23.31
N GLY A 61 0.76 -3.10 23.98
CA GLY A 61 0.68 -2.90 25.42
C GLY A 61 0.25 -1.48 25.81
N LYS A 62 0.38 -1.15 27.10
CA LYS A 62 -0.02 0.16 27.60
C LYS A 62 0.97 1.22 27.13
N ALA A 63 0.44 2.31 26.56
CA ALA A 63 1.25 3.46 26.20
C ALA A 63 1.93 4.06 27.45
N THR A 64 3.21 4.39 27.32
CA THR A 64 4.01 5.09 28.33
C THR A 64 4.36 6.49 27.85
N PRO A 65 4.63 7.46 28.76
CA PRO A 65 5.11 8.78 28.36
C PRO A 65 6.40 8.67 27.55
N PHE A 66 6.51 9.44 26.48
CA PHE A 66 7.72 9.48 25.66
C PHE A 66 8.69 10.53 26.21
N THR A 67 9.80 10.07 26.78
CA THR A 67 10.82 10.91 27.41
C THR A 67 12.05 11.12 26.53
N LYS A 68 12.93 12.05 26.93
CA LYS A 68 14.23 12.26 26.25
C LYS A 68 15.13 11.03 26.37
N ASP A 69 15.06 10.32 27.49
CA ASP A 69 15.86 9.11 27.74
C ASP A 69 15.38 7.96 26.86
N ASP A 70 14.06 7.82 26.66
CA ASP A 70 13.50 6.87 25.70
C ASP A 70 14.03 7.10 24.29
N PHE A 71 14.06 8.35 23.84
CA PHE A 71 14.60 8.70 22.52
C PHE A 71 16.10 8.40 22.41
N ALA A 72 16.89 8.72 23.43
CA ALA A 72 18.32 8.41 23.47
C ALA A 72 18.57 6.89 23.36
N ALA A 73 17.83 6.10 24.13
CA ALA A 73 17.91 4.64 24.11
C ALA A 73 17.45 4.04 22.76
N ILE A 74 16.37 4.56 22.16
CA ILE A 74 15.92 4.15 20.81
C ILE A 74 16.99 4.43 19.76
N LYS A 75 17.59 5.63 19.80
CA LYS A 75 18.62 6.05 18.86
C LYS A 75 19.86 5.15 18.97
N GLU A 76 20.32 4.87 20.17
CA GLU A 76 21.46 3.97 20.42
C GLU A 76 21.19 2.56 19.84
N ARG A 77 20.03 1.97 20.17
CA ARG A 77 19.62 0.67 19.61
C ARG A 77 19.57 0.68 18.08
N GLY A 78 19.11 1.77 17.48
CA GLY A 78 19.08 1.95 16.03
C GLY A 78 20.48 1.95 15.40
N LEU A 79 21.42 2.68 16.00
CA LEU A 79 22.82 2.74 15.53
C LEU A 79 23.52 1.39 15.64
N GLU A 80 23.30 0.64 16.72
CA GLU A 80 23.86 -0.71 16.87
C GLU A 80 23.33 -1.69 15.82
N ARG A 81 22.04 -1.61 15.47
CA ARG A 81 21.47 -2.42 14.38
C ARG A 81 22.12 -2.12 13.03
N LEU A 82 22.42 -0.84 12.75
CA LEU A 82 23.10 -0.45 11.51
C LEU A 82 24.54 -0.97 11.45
N LYS A 83 25.30 -0.85 12.55
CA LYS A 83 26.67 -1.40 12.66
C LYS A 83 26.69 -2.91 12.44
N ASN A 84 25.76 -3.63 13.06
CA ASN A 84 25.65 -5.08 12.92
C ASN A 84 25.26 -5.52 11.50
N LYS A 85 24.48 -4.71 10.78
CA LYS A 85 24.15 -4.96 9.37
C LYS A 85 25.33 -4.71 8.43
N ALA A 86 26.19 -3.75 8.74
CA ALA A 86 27.40 -3.45 7.96
C ALA A 86 28.55 -4.46 8.17
N LYS A 87 28.49 -5.26 9.24
CA LYS A 87 29.48 -6.31 9.55
C LYS A 87 29.12 -7.68 8.94
N ARG A 88 27.90 -7.84 8.43
CA ARG A 88 27.43 -9.03 7.70
C ARG A 88 27.61 -8.84 6.21
#